data_AF-A0AAW6J416-F1
#
_entry.id   AF-A0AAW6J416-F1
#
_cell.length_a   1.000
_cell.length_b   1.000
_cell.length_c   1.000
_cell.angle_alpha   90.00
_cell.angle_beta   90.00
_cell.angle_gamma   90.00
#
_symmetry.space_group_name_H-M   'P 1'
#
loop_
_entity.id
_entity.type
_entity.pdbx_description
1 polymer ?
#
loop_
_entity_poly.entity_id
_entity_poly.type
_entity_poly.pdbx_seq_one_letter_code
_entity_poly.pdbx_strand_id
1 'polypeptide(L)'
;MFEDLKNIRIRDIIVTDDIFLICVFLIIPFGLLLLLFTYMYNKVYIKNNQRDFLIFFFGGRGGEEFSRIGGDLVVVAYWFLIYYSNYKTLSVKLHFPSINDEKNKPIPIIPNTYRENVKVFEEKHKGWLLINLSSMYLGFILGIIFLVYGFFMKS
;
A
#
# COMPACT_ATOMS: atom_id res chain seq x y z
N MET A 1 -37.96 -4.08 -34.37
CA MET A 1 -38.51 -3.82 -33.01
C MET A 1 -37.62 -4.33 -31.86
N PHE A 2 -36.68 -5.26 -32.08
CA PHE A 2 -35.69 -5.67 -31.05
C PHE A 2 -34.28 -5.06 -31.23
N GLU A 3 -34.00 -4.37 -32.34
CA GLU A 3 -32.73 -3.68 -32.56
C GLU A 3 -32.65 -2.31 -31.83
N ASP A 4 -33.76 -1.57 -31.76
CA ASP A 4 -33.79 -0.27 -31.06
C ASP A 4 -33.57 -0.42 -29.55
N LEU A 5 -34.10 -1.48 -28.93
CA LEU A 5 -33.90 -1.78 -27.51
C LEU A 5 -32.45 -2.15 -27.16
N LYS A 6 -31.68 -2.65 -28.13
CA LYS A 6 -30.27 -3.00 -27.93
C LYS A 6 -29.36 -1.76 -28.04
N ASN A 7 -29.74 -0.78 -28.86
CA ASN A 7 -29.04 0.50 -29.00
C ASN A 7 -29.32 1.46 -27.84
N ILE A 8 -30.52 1.42 -27.26
CA ILE A 8 -30.89 2.29 -26.11
C ILE A 8 -30.05 1.95 -24.88
N ARG A 9 -29.85 0.65 -24.55
CA ARG A 9 -29.06 0.28 -23.37
C ARG A 9 -27.58 0.61 -23.46
N ILE A 10 -26.96 0.61 -24.64
CA ILE A 10 -25.52 0.95 -24.77
C ILE A 10 -25.32 2.47 -24.85
N ARG A 11 -26.25 3.22 -25.48
CA ARG A 11 -26.20 4.70 -25.49
C ARG A 11 -26.50 5.31 -24.11
N ASP A 12 -27.39 4.69 -23.34
CA ASP A 12 -27.73 5.18 -22.00
C ASP A 12 -26.68 4.81 -20.93
N ILE A 13 -25.68 4.00 -21.28
CA ILE A 13 -24.68 3.53 -20.31
C ILE A 13 -23.66 4.61 -19.95
N ILE A 14 -23.27 5.53 -20.84
CA ILE A 14 -22.42 6.69 -20.49
C ILE A 14 -22.61 7.80 -21.54
N VAL A 15 -23.67 8.59 -21.46
CA VAL A 15 -23.67 9.95 -22.03
C VAL A 15 -24.20 10.88 -20.95
N THR A 16 -23.36 11.11 -19.95
CA THR A 16 -23.51 12.29 -19.10
C THR A 16 -22.48 13.30 -19.57
N ASP A 17 -22.85 14.57 -19.72
CA ASP A 17 -21.89 15.65 -19.99
C ASP A 17 -21.10 16.04 -18.72
N ASP A 18 -21.43 15.43 -17.58
CA ASP A 18 -20.72 15.62 -16.32
C ASP A 18 -19.37 14.88 -16.32
N ILE A 19 -18.35 15.61 -16.74
CA ILE A 19 -16.93 15.21 -16.71
C ILE A 19 -16.52 14.74 -15.30
N PHE A 20 -17.09 15.29 -14.22
CA PHE A 20 -16.76 14.86 -12.86
C PHE A 20 -17.29 13.48 -12.55
N LEU A 21 -18.53 13.16 -12.97
CA LEU A 21 -19.09 11.80 -12.82
C LEU A 21 -18.23 10.78 -13.57
N ILE A 22 -17.82 11.10 -14.80
CA ILE A 22 -16.95 10.23 -15.61
C ILE A 22 -15.61 10.01 -14.90
N CYS A 23 -14.97 11.09 -14.42
CA CYS A 23 -13.71 11.00 -13.68
C CYS A 23 -13.84 10.12 -12.43
N VAL A 24 -14.93 10.25 -11.67
CA VAL A 24 -15.18 9.45 -10.45
C VAL A 24 -15.42 7.98 -10.78
N PHE A 25 -16.13 7.67 -11.86
CA PHE A 25 -16.29 6.29 -12.31
C PHE A 25 -14.97 5.64 -12.72
N LEU A 26 -14.06 6.41 -13.33
CA LEU A 26 -12.73 5.92 -13.71
C LEU A 26 -11.83 5.61 -12.51
N ILE A 27 -12.14 6.12 -11.32
CA ILE A 27 -11.40 5.81 -10.09
C ILE A 27 -11.40 4.31 -9.78
N ILE A 28 -12.53 3.63 -10.00
CA ILE A 28 -12.66 2.20 -9.68
C ILE A 28 -11.69 1.33 -10.50
N PRO A 29 -11.73 1.34 -11.85
CA PRO A 29 -10.81 0.54 -12.65
C PRO A 29 -9.36 1.00 -12.46
N PHE A 30 -9.11 2.32 -12.30
CA PHE A 30 -7.77 2.81 -12.01
C PHE A 30 -7.24 2.30 -10.67
N GLY A 31 -8.06 2.28 -9.62
CA GLY A 31 -7.70 1.77 -8.30
C GLY A 31 -7.34 0.28 -8.32
N LEU A 32 -8.08 -0.53 -9.09
CA LEU A 32 -7.76 -1.94 -9.31
C LEU A 32 -6.41 -2.11 -10.03
N LEU A 33 -6.17 -1.33 -11.09
CA LEU A 33 -4.91 -1.33 -11.82
C LEU A 33 -3.74 -0.91 -10.93
N LEU A 34 -3.93 0.13 -10.11
CA LEU A 34 -2.94 0.59 -9.13
C LEU A 34 -2.60 -0.51 -8.13
N LEU A 35 -3.61 -1.18 -7.56
CA LEU A 35 -3.40 -2.28 -6.62
C LEU A 35 -2.64 -3.46 -7.25
N LEU A 36 -3.01 -3.85 -8.47
CA LEU A 36 -2.32 -4.91 -9.22
C LEU A 36 -0.87 -4.53 -9.54
N PHE A 37 -0.66 -3.30 -10.00
CA PHE A 37 0.68 -2.77 -10.29
C PHE A 37 1.56 -2.80 -9.04
N THR A 38 1.08 -2.24 -7.91
CA THR A 38 1.83 -2.21 -6.65
C THR A 38 2.11 -3.61 -6.12
N TYR A 39 1.15 -4.53 -6.19
CA TYR A 39 1.34 -5.93 -5.79
C TYR A 39 2.43 -6.62 -6.63
N MET A 40 2.34 -6.52 -7.97
CA MET A 40 3.32 -7.08 -8.89
C MET A 40 4.72 -6.49 -8.67
N TYR A 41 4.80 -5.17 -8.55
CA TYR A 41 6.04 -4.45 -8.25
C TYR A 41 6.67 -4.94 -6.95
N ASN A 42 5.89 -5.05 -5.86
CA ASN A 42 6.37 -5.54 -4.57
C ASN A 42 6.86 -6.97 -4.64
N LYS A 43 6.11 -7.85 -5.30
CA LYS A 43 6.48 -9.24 -5.47
C LYS A 43 7.83 -9.40 -6.17
N VAL A 44 8.05 -8.64 -7.24
CA VAL A 44 9.33 -8.67 -7.98
C VAL A 44 10.46 -8.04 -7.17
N TYR A 45 10.23 -6.86 -6.61
CA TYR A 45 11.27 -6.12 -5.88
C TYR A 45 11.74 -6.86 -4.63
N ILE A 46 10.80 -7.38 -3.82
CA ILE A 46 11.11 -8.12 -2.59
C ILE A 46 11.83 -9.42 -2.93
N LYS A 47 11.41 -10.13 -3.98
CA LYS A 47 12.12 -11.34 -4.44
C LYS A 47 13.58 -11.04 -4.78
N ASN A 48 13.86 -9.93 -5.46
CA ASN A 48 15.23 -9.55 -5.84
C ASN A 48 16.06 -9.05 -4.64
N ASN A 49 15.43 -8.62 -3.55
CA ASN A 49 16.08 -8.07 -2.36
C ASN A 49 15.77 -8.88 -1.10
N GLN A 50 15.42 -10.17 -1.25
CA GLN A 50 14.81 -10.99 -0.19
C GLN A 50 15.61 -10.96 1.11
N ARG A 51 16.93 -11.08 1.02
CA ARG A 51 17.84 -11.08 2.17
C ARG A 51 17.76 -9.79 2.98
N ASP A 52 17.65 -8.65 2.31
CA ASP A 52 17.59 -7.34 2.97
C ASP A 52 16.30 -7.20 3.76
N PHE A 53 15.17 -7.61 3.19
CA PHE A 53 13.87 -7.61 3.86
C PHE A 53 13.84 -8.58 5.05
N LEU A 54 14.40 -9.79 4.90
CA LEU A 54 14.49 -10.77 5.98
C LEU A 54 15.33 -10.25 7.16
N ILE A 55 16.52 -9.73 6.87
CA ILE A 55 17.39 -9.15 7.89
C ILE A 55 16.70 -7.96 8.55
N PHE A 56 16.06 -7.08 7.77
CA PHE A 56 15.37 -5.92 8.30
C PHE A 56 14.21 -6.27 9.23
N PHE A 57 13.34 -7.20 8.83
CA PHE A 57 12.16 -7.55 9.62
C PHE A 57 12.48 -8.47 10.81
N PHE A 58 13.38 -9.43 10.65
CA PHE A 58 13.56 -10.52 11.60
C PHE A 58 14.99 -10.67 12.14
N GLY A 59 15.95 -9.92 11.61
CA GLY A 59 17.37 -10.11 11.88
C GLY A 59 17.92 -11.37 11.19
N GLY A 60 19.23 -11.63 11.36
CA GLY A 60 19.90 -12.75 10.69
C GLY A 60 19.28 -14.11 11.01
N ARG A 61 19.18 -14.45 12.30
CA ARG A 61 18.62 -15.75 12.76
C ARG A 61 17.11 -15.86 12.55
N GLY A 62 16.35 -14.79 12.81
CA GLY A 62 14.90 -14.80 12.64
C GLY A 62 14.47 -14.89 11.18
N GLY A 63 15.26 -14.35 10.25
CA GLY A 63 14.97 -14.42 8.81
C GLY A 63 15.08 -15.84 8.25
N GLU A 64 16.05 -16.63 8.74
CA GLU A 64 16.19 -18.04 8.37
C GLU A 64 14.98 -18.86 8.81
N GLU A 65 14.52 -18.65 10.05
CA GLU A 65 13.34 -19.32 10.59
C GLU A 65 12.06 -18.96 9.82
N PHE A 66 11.85 -17.66 9.53
CA PHE A 66 10.72 -17.20 8.73
C PHE A 66 10.69 -17.82 7.33
N SER A 67 11.85 -17.94 6.70
CA SER A 67 11.98 -18.57 5.37
C SER A 67 11.65 -20.06 5.42
N ARG A 68 12.04 -20.76 6.50
CA ARG A 68 11.77 -22.19 6.68
C ARG A 68 10.27 -22.49 6.83
N ILE A 69 9.52 -21.64 7.51
CA ILE A 69 8.07 -21.81 7.70
C ILE A 69 7.23 -21.35 6.50
N GLY A 70 7.87 -20.84 5.44
CA GLY A 70 7.20 -20.45 4.21
C GLY A 70 6.41 -19.13 4.31
N GLY A 71 6.82 -18.21 5.18
CA GLY A 71 6.14 -16.94 5.34
C GLY A 71 6.22 -16.03 4.09
N ASP A 72 5.17 -15.23 3.86
CA ASP A 72 5.11 -14.29 2.74
C ASP A 72 5.64 -12.90 3.14
N LEU A 73 6.82 -12.55 2.62
CA LEU A 73 7.43 -11.24 2.85
C LEU A 73 6.64 -10.07 2.27
N VAL A 74 5.83 -10.30 1.23
CA VAL A 74 4.97 -9.25 0.66
C VAL A 74 3.95 -8.81 1.71
N VAL A 75 3.33 -9.77 2.41
CA VAL A 75 2.36 -9.49 3.48
C VAL A 75 3.02 -8.73 4.63
N VAL A 76 4.21 -9.15 5.06
CA VAL A 76 4.97 -8.47 6.13
C VAL A 76 5.35 -7.05 5.70
N ALA A 77 5.77 -6.86 4.45
CA ALA A 77 6.08 -5.55 3.90
C ALA A 77 4.87 -4.61 3.86
N TYR A 78 3.66 -5.12 3.59
CA TYR A 78 2.43 -4.33 3.69
C TYR A 78 2.19 -3.83 5.12
N TRP A 79 2.32 -4.70 6.13
CA TRP A 79 2.19 -4.29 7.54
C TRP A 79 3.22 -3.24 7.93
N PHE A 80 4.47 -3.42 7.50
CA PHE A 80 5.51 -2.43 7.69
C PHE A 80 5.16 -1.09 7.05
N LEU A 81 4.66 -1.06 5.80
CA LEU A 81 4.29 0.18 5.10
C LEU A 81 3.17 0.93 5.80
N ILE A 82 2.18 0.23 6.37
CA ILE A 82 1.12 0.85 7.17
C ILE A 82 1.74 1.50 8.41
N TYR A 83 2.59 0.79 9.15
CA TYR A 83 3.22 1.35 10.35
C TYR A 83 4.16 2.52 10.00
N TYR A 84 4.97 2.36 8.97
CA TYR A 84 5.95 3.34 8.48
C TYR A 84 5.28 4.62 7.96
N SER A 85 4.17 4.50 7.24
CA SER A 85 3.40 5.65 6.76
C SER A 85 2.82 6.48 7.90
N ASN A 86 2.29 5.82 8.95
CA ASN A 86 1.83 6.50 10.15
C ASN A 86 2.99 7.23 10.83
N TYR A 87 4.15 6.58 10.98
CA TYR A 87 5.36 7.20 11.54
C TYR A 87 5.82 8.45 10.78
N LYS A 88 5.74 8.45 9.43
CA LYS A 88 6.16 9.61 8.62
C LYS A 88 5.12 10.73 8.53
N THR A 89 3.84 10.42 8.65
CA THR A 89 2.75 11.36 8.36
C THR A 89 2.06 11.89 9.60
N LEU A 90 1.87 11.04 10.60
CA LEU A 90 1.25 11.39 11.87
C LEU A 90 2.36 11.44 12.91
N SER A 91 2.72 12.65 13.36
CA SER A 91 3.71 12.88 14.43
C SER A 91 3.22 12.40 15.83
N VAL A 92 2.36 11.38 15.85
CA VAL A 92 1.77 10.78 17.05
C VAL A 92 2.59 9.57 17.41
N LYS A 93 2.92 9.42 18.71
CA LYS A 93 3.51 8.31 19.52
C LYS A 93 3.95 6.95 18.90
N LEU A 94 3.56 6.57 17.68
CA LEU A 94 4.08 5.45 16.89
C LEU A 94 5.50 5.74 16.38
N HIS A 95 6.47 5.74 17.30
CA HIS A 95 7.88 5.82 16.93
C HIS A 95 8.46 4.42 16.88
N PHE A 96 9.29 4.13 15.89
CA PHE A 96 10.15 2.96 15.97
C PHE A 96 11.06 3.09 17.21
N PRO A 97 11.12 2.07 18.09
CA PRO A 97 11.96 2.11 19.27
C PRO A 97 13.44 2.07 18.88
N SER A 98 14.29 2.60 19.75
CA SER A 98 15.74 2.45 19.58
C SER A 98 16.16 1.06 20.04
N ILE A 99 17.21 0.49 19.44
CA ILE A 99 17.86 -0.74 19.95
C ILE A 99 18.28 -0.59 21.41
N ASN A 100 18.60 0.62 21.85
CA ASN A 100 19.04 0.91 23.21
C ASN A 100 17.88 1.11 24.21
N ASP A 101 16.63 1.05 23.75
CA ASP A 101 15.46 1.19 24.62
C ASP A 101 15.03 -0.19 25.14
N GLU A 102 15.41 -0.51 26.38
CA GLU A 102 15.07 -1.79 27.01
C GLU A 102 13.57 -1.95 27.29
N LYS A 103 12.83 -0.83 27.38
CA LYS A 103 11.41 -0.81 27.77
C LYS A 103 10.48 -0.92 26.58
N ASN A 104 10.93 -0.55 25.39
CA ASN A 104 10.11 -0.54 24.18
C ASN A 104 10.69 -1.47 23.11
N LYS A 105 9.88 -2.42 22.64
CA LYS A 105 10.24 -3.35 21.57
C LYS A 105 9.41 -3.09 20.31
N PRO A 106 9.95 -3.42 19.11
CA PRO A 106 9.18 -3.36 17.88
C PRO A 106 7.94 -4.26 17.95
N ILE A 107 6.98 -4.01 17.06
CA ILE A 107 5.78 -4.85 16.99
C ILE A 107 6.16 -6.31 16.63
N PRO A 108 5.47 -7.33 17.18
CA PRO A 108 5.90 -8.72 17.04
C PRO A 108 6.02 -9.25 15.61
N ILE A 109 5.27 -8.70 14.66
CA ILE A 109 5.28 -9.12 13.26
C ILE A 109 6.55 -8.67 12.50
N ILE A 110 7.22 -7.61 12.96
CA ILE A 110 8.46 -7.07 12.41
C ILE A 110 9.46 -6.80 13.54
N PRO A 111 9.91 -7.86 14.24
CA PRO A 111 10.58 -7.74 15.54
C PRO A 111 11.97 -7.05 15.49
N ASN A 112 12.57 -6.88 14.31
CA ASN A 112 13.87 -6.24 14.14
C ASN A 112 13.79 -4.80 13.58
N THR A 113 12.59 -4.21 13.43
CA THR A 113 12.44 -2.86 12.90
C THR A 113 12.65 -1.79 13.97
N TYR A 114 13.86 -1.72 14.49
CA TYR A 114 14.31 -0.62 15.32
C TYR A 114 14.60 0.62 14.47
N ARG A 115 14.58 1.79 15.10
CA ARG A 115 14.81 3.08 14.43
C ARG A 115 16.11 3.11 13.65
N GLU A 116 17.18 2.53 14.19
CA GLU A 116 18.50 2.45 13.56
C GLU A 116 18.44 1.60 12.29
N ASN A 117 17.77 0.43 12.36
CA ASN A 117 17.60 -0.46 11.21
C ASN A 117 16.68 0.16 10.14
N VAL A 118 15.66 0.91 10.56
CA VAL A 118 14.77 1.64 9.66
C VAL A 118 15.56 2.68 8.85
N LYS A 119 16.47 3.44 9.48
CA LYS A 119 17.32 4.41 8.76
C LYS A 119 18.18 3.73 7.69
N VAL A 120 18.85 2.63 8.04
CA VAL A 120 19.68 1.87 7.09
C VAL A 120 18.83 1.32 5.94
N PHE A 121 17.63 0.81 6.25
CA PHE A 121 16.70 0.32 5.24
C PHE A 121 16.17 1.44 4.34
N GLU A 122 15.85 2.61 4.91
CA GLU A 122 15.42 3.81 4.18
C GLU A 122 16.46 4.25 3.14
N GLU A 123 17.73 4.29 3.54
CA GLU A 123 18.84 4.67 2.64
C GLU A 123 18.98 3.70 1.47
N LYS A 124 18.87 2.39 1.73
CA LYS A 124 19.04 1.34 0.72
C LYS A 124 17.82 1.18 -0.20
N HIS A 125 16.61 1.33 0.34
CA HIS A 125 15.34 1.01 -0.35
C HIS A 125 14.45 2.24 -0.55
N LYS A 126 15.02 3.44 -0.59
CA LYS A 126 14.29 4.72 -0.78
C LYS A 126 13.31 4.69 -1.95
N GLY A 127 13.72 4.15 -3.11
CA GLY A 127 12.87 4.07 -4.30
C GLY A 127 11.65 3.17 -4.09
N TRP A 128 11.83 2.03 -3.41
CA TRP A 128 10.75 1.12 -3.07
C TRP A 128 9.76 1.74 -2.08
N LEU A 129 10.26 2.45 -1.07
CA LEU A 129 9.43 3.19 -0.12
C LEU A 129 8.63 4.29 -0.81
N LEU A 130 9.26 5.06 -1.70
CA LEU A 130 8.61 6.13 -2.43
C LEU A 130 7.44 5.60 -3.27
N ILE A 131 7.68 4.58 -4.10
CA ILE A 131 6.64 4.00 -4.96
C ILE A 131 5.48 3.46 -4.13
N ASN A 132 5.76 2.75 -3.05
CA ASN A 132 4.72 2.18 -2.19
C ASN A 132 3.91 3.24 -1.44
N LEU A 133 4.57 4.23 -0.84
CA LEU A 133 3.89 5.33 -0.15
C LEU A 133 3.07 6.17 -1.13
N SER A 134 3.61 6.52 -2.29
CA SER A 134 2.89 7.23 -3.34
C SER A 134 1.66 6.45 -3.79
N SER A 135 1.79 5.14 -4.01
CA SER A 135 0.65 4.28 -4.40
C SER A 135 -0.42 4.24 -3.30
N MET A 136 0.00 4.11 -2.03
CA MET A 136 -0.91 4.05 -0.89
C MET A 136 -1.66 5.37 -0.69
N TYR A 137 -0.97 6.51 -0.73
CA TYR A 137 -1.61 7.82 -0.59
C TYR A 137 -2.49 8.16 -1.79
N LEU A 138 -2.06 7.82 -3.01
CA LEU A 138 -2.88 7.98 -4.20
C LEU A 138 -4.18 7.19 -4.06
N GLY A 139 -4.10 5.91 -3.66
CA GLY A 139 -5.27 5.07 -3.41
C GLY A 139 -6.18 5.65 -2.32
N PHE A 140 -5.62 6.17 -1.23
CA PHE A 140 -6.38 6.82 -0.15
C PHE A 140 -7.11 8.08 -0.61
N ILE A 141 -6.42 8.98 -1.34
CA ILE A 141 -7.00 10.21 -1.88
C ILE A 141 -8.14 9.89 -2.86
N LEU A 142 -7.90 8.94 -3.76
CA LEU A 142 -8.91 8.49 -4.71
C LEU A 142 -10.14 7.89 -4.02
N GLY A 143 -9.93 7.12 -2.95
CA GLY A 143 -11.00 6.61 -2.11
C GLY A 143 -11.82 7.72 -1.45
N ILE A 144 -11.17 8.75 -0.92
CA ILE A 144 -11.87 9.93 -0.36
C ILE A 144 -12.69 10.64 -1.44
N ILE A 145 -12.11 10.91 -2.61
CA ILE A 145 -12.82 11.57 -3.73
C ILE A 145 -14.07 10.77 -4.11
N PHE A 146 -13.93 9.45 -4.26
CA PHE A 146 -15.04 8.56 -4.58
C PHE A 146 -16.15 8.60 -3.51
N LEU A 147 -15.77 8.53 -2.23
CA LEU A 147 -16.73 8.59 -1.12
C LEU A 147 -17.43 9.94 -1.03
N VAL A 148 -16.68 11.04 -1.05
CA VAL A 148 -17.23 12.41 -1.02
C VAL A 148 -18.23 12.59 -2.15
N TYR A 149 -17.86 12.24 -3.38
CA TYR A 149 -18.77 12.32 -4.51
C TYR A 149 -20.04 11.48 -4.28
N GLY A 150 -19.90 10.22 -3.87
CA GLY A 150 -21.03 9.33 -3.60
C GLY A 150 -21.95 9.79 -2.47
N PHE A 151 -21.42 10.50 -1.46
CA PHE A 151 -22.20 11.06 -0.37
C PHE A 151 -22.94 12.35 -0.75
N PHE A 152 -22.27 13.27 -1.46
CA PHE A 152 -22.85 14.59 -1.77
C PHE A 152 -23.76 14.61 -3.00
N MET A 153 -23.59 13.69 -3.97
CA MET A 153 -24.44 13.61 -5.17
C MET A 153 -25.69 12.75 -4.99
N LYS A 154 -25.89 12.16 -3.80
CA LYS A 154 -27.15 11.50 -3.41
C LYS A 154 -28.15 12.45 -2.74
N SER A 155 -27.90 13.77 -2.76
CA SER A 155 -28.79 14.81 -2.24
C SER A 155 -29.58 15.51 -3.33
#